data_AF-A0A1U9LI45-F1
#
_entry.id   AF-A0A1U9LI45-F1
#
_cell.length_a   1.000
_cell.length_b   1.000
_cell.length_c   1.000
_cell.angle_alpha   90.00
_cell.angle_beta   90.00
_cell.angle_gamma   90.00
#
_symmetry.space_group_name_H-M   'P 1'
#
loop_
_entity.id
_entity.type
_entity.pdbx_description
1 polymer ?
#
loop_
_entity_poly.entity_id
_entity_poly.type
_entity_poly.pdbx_seq_one_letter_code
_entity_poly.pdbx_strand_id
1 'polypeptide(L)' 'MADQNWTEESPEDAEADARADRIFQQTGIAEPAEPKGSFLLTVLLPVLIAGALLIGGLWMFSGWLGL' A
#
# COMPACT_ATOMS: atom_id res chain seq x y z
N MET A 1 -22.44 -2.85 -31.00
CA MET A 1 -21.62 -2.01 -30.10
C MET A 1 -20.25 -1.99 -30.73
N ALA A 2 -19.83 -0.83 -31.23
CA ALA A 2 -18.78 -0.72 -32.23
C ALA A 2 -17.42 -1.22 -31.72
N ASP A 3 -16.75 -1.98 -32.57
CA ASP A 3 -15.38 -2.47 -32.44
C ASP A 3 -14.40 -1.30 -32.49
N GLN A 4 -14.33 -0.51 -31.41
CA GLN A 4 -13.34 0.56 -31.28
C GLN A 4 -12.00 -0.07 -30.88
N ASN A 5 -11.08 -0.07 -31.84
CA ASN A 5 -9.68 -0.41 -31.65
C ASN A 5 -9.04 0.60 -30.68
N TRP A 6 -9.22 0.39 -29.39
CA TRP A 6 -8.71 1.23 -28.29
C TRP A 6 -7.16 1.32 -28.24
N THR A 7 -6.47 0.59 -29.12
CA THR A 7 -5.03 0.62 -29.32
C THR A 7 -4.57 1.46 -30.52
N GLU A 8 -5.48 1.97 -31.34
CA GLU A 8 -5.19 2.96 -32.39
C GLU A 8 -5.33 4.36 -31.79
N GLU A 9 -4.20 5.06 -31.63
CA GLU A 9 -4.17 6.42 -31.09
C GLU A 9 -4.75 7.40 -32.12
N SER A 10 -5.97 7.85 -31.89
CA SER A 10 -6.61 8.85 -32.74
C SER A 10 -6.01 10.23 -32.43
N PRO A 11 -5.78 11.11 -33.42
CA PRO A 11 -5.20 12.44 -33.17
C PRO A 11 -6.04 13.29 -32.20
N GLU A 12 -7.33 13.02 -32.10
CA GLU A 12 -8.25 13.67 -31.15
C GLU A 12 -7.98 13.22 -29.70
N ASP A 13 -7.51 11.98 -29.49
CA ASP A 13 -7.16 11.43 -28.19
C ASP A 13 -5.84 12.01 -27.68
N ALA A 14 -4.88 12.26 -28.57
CA ALA A 14 -3.62 12.93 -28.23
C ALA A 14 -3.84 14.37 -27.74
N GLU A 15 -4.81 15.09 -28.31
CA GLU A 15 -5.20 16.42 -27.84
C GLU A 15 -5.93 16.37 -26.48
N ALA A 16 -6.72 15.32 -26.25
CA ALA A 16 -7.41 15.09 -24.98
C ALA A 16 -6.42 14.79 -23.85
N ASP A 17 -5.41 13.96 -24.08
CA ASP A 17 -4.33 13.68 -23.13
C ASP A 17 -3.51 14.93 -22.81
N ALA A 18 -3.11 15.69 -23.83
CA ALA A 18 -2.40 16.96 -23.63
C ALA A 18 -3.23 17.99 -22.85
N ARG A 19 -4.56 17.90 -22.88
CA ARG A 19 -5.45 18.73 -22.06
C ARG A 19 -5.57 18.19 -20.64
N ALA A 20 -5.65 16.87 -20.46
CA ALA A 20 -5.65 16.24 -19.14
C ALA A 20 -4.36 16.55 -18.38
N ASP A 21 -3.20 16.45 -19.02
CA ASP A 21 -1.90 16.80 -18.44
C ASP A 21 -1.83 18.24 -17.97
N ARG A 22 -2.36 19.18 -18.79
CA ARG A 22 -2.45 20.60 -18.40
C ARG A 22 -3.35 20.80 -17.19
N ILE A 23 -4.46 20.08 -17.09
CA ILE A 23 -5.36 20.13 -15.92
C ILE A 23 -4.66 19.53 -14.69
N PHE A 24 -3.93 18.42 -14.83
CA PHE A 24 -3.17 17.81 -13.74
C PHE A 24 -2.06 18.72 -13.21
N GLN A 25 -1.33 19.38 -14.11
CA GLN A 25 -0.32 20.38 -13.74
C GLN A 25 -0.94 21.61 -13.06
N GLN A 26 -2.13 22.04 -13.48
CA GLN A 26 -2.83 23.20 -12.93
C GLN A 26 -3.52 22.92 -11.60
N THR A 27 -4.06 21.71 -11.41
CA THR A 27 -4.80 21.33 -10.21
C THR A 27 -3.89 21.03 -9.03
N GLY A 28 -2.57 20.91 -9.26
CA GLY A 28 -1.56 20.88 -8.21
C GLY A 28 -1.82 19.81 -7.16
N ILE A 29 -2.50 18.72 -7.54
CA ILE A 29 -2.83 17.62 -6.64
C ILE A 29 -1.49 16.99 -6.26
N ALA A 30 -1.01 17.35 -5.07
CA ALA A 30 0.20 16.78 -4.52
C ALA A 30 0.02 15.27 -4.46
N GLU A 31 0.96 14.55 -5.07
CA GLU A 31 0.98 13.09 -5.00
C GLU A 31 0.96 12.67 -3.52
N PRO A 32 0.04 11.76 -3.13
CA PRO A 32 -0.03 11.32 -1.74
C PRO A 32 1.35 10.83 -1.32
N ALA A 33 1.86 11.38 -0.22
CA ALA A 33 3.18 11.01 0.28
C ALA A 33 3.24 9.49 0.45
N GLU A 34 4.21 8.85 -0.21
CA GLU A 34 4.42 7.41 -0.06
C GLU A 34 4.53 7.07 1.44
N PRO A 35 3.78 6.07 1.93
CA PRO A 35 3.86 5.68 3.32
C PRO A 35 5.28 5.19 3.62
N LYS A 36 6.07 6.04 4.30
CA LYS A 36 7.47 5.77 4.68
C LYS A 36 7.62 4.69 5.76
N GLY A 37 6.55 3.93 6.04
CA GLY A 37 6.54 2.89 7.05
C GLY A 37 7.32 1.69 6.57
N SER A 38 8.46 1.40 7.21
CA SER A 38 9.18 0.15 6.99
C SER A 38 8.30 -1.02 7.43
N PHE A 39 7.94 -1.89 6.49
CA PHE A 39 7.20 -3.14 6.74
C PHE A 39 7.78 -3.95 7.90
N LEU A 40 9.11 -3.91 8.04
CA LEU A 40 9.82 -4.58 9.11
C LEU A 40 9.41 -4.07 10.51
N LEU A 41 9.21 -2.76 10.65
CA LEU A 41 8.84 -2.13 11.92
C LEU A 41 7.33 -2.16 12.16
N THR A 42 6.52 -2.03 11.11
CA THR A 42 5.06 -1.95 11.24
C THR A 42 4.38 -3.31 11.34
N VAL A 43 4.98 -4.36 10.77
CA VAL A 43 4.38 -5.70 10.72
C VAL A 43 5.25 -6.73 11.42
N LEU A 44 6.52 -6.86 11.01
CA LEU A 44 7.36 -7.96 11.50
C LEU A 44 7.68 -7.79 12.99
N LEU A 45 8.08 -6.60 13.42
CA LEU A 45 8.45 -6.31 14.80
C LEU A 45 7.32 -6.58 15.81
N PRO A 46 6.09 -6.06 15.65
CA PRO A 46 5.01 -6.34 16.59
C PRO A 46 4.61 -7.83 16.62
N VAL A 47 4.67 -8.54 15.49
CA VAL A 47 4.41 -9.98 15.44
C VAL A 47 5.44 -10.77 16.24
N LEU A 48 6.73 -10.42 16.12
CA LEU A 48 7.80 -11.05 16.89
C LEU A 48 7.66 -10.78 18.40
N ILE A 49 7.32 -9.55 18.77
CA ILE A 49 7.07 -9.18 20.17
C ILE A 49 5.89 -9.98 20.74
N ALA A 50 4.77 -10.04 20.01
CA ALA A 50 3.60 -10.82 20.42
C ALA A 50 3.94 -12.31 20.58
N GLY A 51 4.69 -12.90 19.64
CA GLY A 51 5.15 -14.28 19.73
C GLY A 51 6.02 -14.54 20.96
N ALA A 52 6.99 -13.67 21.23
CA ALA A 52 7.85 -13.78 22.41
C ALA A 52 7.06 -13.68 23.72
N LEU A 53 6.10 -12.76 23.79
CA LEU A 53 5.22 -12.61 24.96
C LEU A 53 4.33 -13.84 25.18
N LEU A 54 3.80 -14.44 24.12
CA LEU A 54 3.00 -15.66 24.23
C LEU A 54 3.84 -16.84 24.75
N ILE A 55 5.06 -17.01 24.24
CA ILE A 55 5.96 -18.07 24.71
C ILE A 55 6.35 -17.83 26.18
N GLY A 56 6.74 -16.60 26.54
CA GLY A 56 7.08 -16.25 27.90
C GLY A 56 5.91 -16.42 28.88
N GLY A 57 4.72 -16.00 28.46
CA GLY A 57 3.48 -16.18 29.22
C GLY A 57 3.12 -17.65 29.42
N LEU A 58 3.27 -18.47 28.37
CA LEU A 58 3.05 -19.91 28.46
C LEU A 58 4.02 -20.56 29.45
N TRP A 59 5.30 -20.23 29.39
CA TRP A 59 6.32 -20.74 30.33
C TRP A 59 6.05 -20.34 31.77
N MET A 60 5.65 -19.09 32.00
CA MET A 60 5.32 -18.61 33.34
C MET A 60 4.07 -19.31 33.88
N PHE A 61 3.08 -19.53 33.02
CA PHE A 61 1.84 -20.20 33.39
C PHE A 61 2.02 -21.70 33.58
N SER A 62 2.85 -22.36 32.77
CA SER A 62 3.18 -23.79 32.94
C SER A 62 3.93 -24.02 34.25
N GLY A 63 4.90 -23.16 34.58
CA GLY A 63 5.59 -23.21 35.87
C GLY A 63 4.65 -23.00 37.06
N TRP A 64 3.65 -22.13 36.93
CA TRP A 64 2.62 -21.94 37.97
C TRP A 64 1.68 -23.16 38.11
N LEU A 65 1.36 -23.81 36.99
CA LEU A 65 0.53 -25.03 36.96
C LEU A 65 1.30 -26.29 37.39
N GLY A 66 2.61 -26.22 37.58
CA GLY A 66 3.44 -27.37 37.95
C GLY A 66 3.65 -28.38 36.81
N LEU A 67 3.53 -27.93 35.56
CA LEU A 67 3.93 -28.66 34.35
C LEU A 67 5.43 -28.44 34.08
#